data_AF-A0A8X6J8Y0-F1
#
_entry.id   AF-A0A8X6J8Y0-F1
#
_cell.length_a   1.000
_cell.length_b   1.000
_cell.length_c   1.000
_cell.angle_alpha   90.00
_cell.angle_beta   90.00
_cell.angle_gamma   90.00
#
_symmetry.space_group_name_H-M   'P 1'
#
loop_
_entity.id
_entity.type
_entity.pdbx_description
1 polymer ?
#
loop_
_entity_poly.entity_id
_entity_poly.type
_entity_poly.pdbx_seq_one_letter_code
_entity_poly.pdbx_strand_id
1 'polypeptide(L)'
;MPCDRDFGIIEKRKRVCKPMVPEEIAEMIAEVRHVQPFNVVMMKEEDFYDISAQCDTFLNTSPIKISTASWIKISRANLSIIQVKTTISNMEPWKEHNIFKRGKSVNDISRI
;
A
#
# COMPACT_ATOMS: atom_id res chain seq x y z
N MET A 1 16.12 11.10 -10.90
CA MET A 1 15.81 11.27 -9.46
C MET A 1 17.00 10.72 -8.64
N PRO A 2 17.25 11.17 -7.40
CA PRO A 2 18.37 10.67 -6.59
C PRO A 2 18.32 9.16 -6.35
N CYS A 3 17.12 8.61 -6.17
CA CYS A 3 16.89 7.17 -5.95
C CYS A 3 17.30 6.30 -7.15
N ASP A 4 17.15 6.81 -8.38
CA ASP A 4 17.50 6.05 -9.60
C ASP A 4 18.99 5.73 -9.66
N ARG A 5 19.83 6.61 -9.08
CA ARG A 5 21.28 6.40 -9.00
C ARG A 5 21.63 5.25 -8.05
N ASP A 6 20.88 5.12 -6.96
CA ASP A 6 21.09 4.09 -5.95
C ASP A 6 20.65 2.71 -6.45
N PHE A 7 19.52 2.64 -7.16
CA PHE A 7 19.14 1.43 -7.89
C PHE A 7 20.18 1.07 -8.95
N GLY A 8 20.69 2.05 -9.69
CA GLY A 8 21.68 1.82 -10.75
C GLY A 8 22.98 1.17 -10.24
N ILE A 9 23.50 1.59 -9.07
CA ILE A 9 24.73 0.99 -8.50
C ILE A 9 24.48 -0.44 -8.00
N ILE A 10 23.33 -0.69 -7.37
CA ILE A 10 22.93 -2.02 -6.89
C ILE A 10 22.78 -2.98 -8.07
N GLU A 11 22.06 -2.58 -9.12
CA GLU A 11 21.87 -3.41 -10.32
C GLU A 11 23.20 -3.69 -11.03
N LYS A 12 24.07 -2.69 -11.14
CA LYS A 12 25.41 -2.86 -11.74
C LYS A 12 26.24 -3.88 -10.96
N ARG A 13 26.21 -3.84 -9.62
CA ARG A 13 26.92 -4.79 -8.76
C ARG A 13 26.32 -6.21 -8.86
N LYS A 14 25.00 -6.33 -8.91
CA LYS A 14 24.28 -7.61 -9.08
C LYS A 14 24.70 -8.39 -10.32
N ARG A 15 24.97 -7.70 -11.43
CA ARG A 15 25.46 -8.33 -12.68
C ARG A 15 26.81 -9.05 -12.52
N VAL A 16 27.64 -8.60 -11.58
CA VAL A 16 28.98 -9.17 -11.33
C VAL A 16 28.95 -10.19 -10.20
N CYS A 17 28.28 -9.88 -9.09
CA CYS A 17 28.25 -10.73 -7.89
C CYS A 17 27.40 -12.00 -8.05
N LYS A 18 26.35 -11.98 -8.89
CA LYS A 18 25.46 -13.13 -9.13
C LYS A 18 24.98 -13.82 -7.83
N PRO A 19 24.34 -13.10 -6.91
CA PRO A 19 23.84 -13.69 -5.67
C PRO A 19 22.79 -14.76 -5.96
N MET A 20 22.85 -15.85 -5.21
CA MET A 20 22.02 -17.06 -5.34
C MET A 20 21.03 -17.20 -4.18
N VAL A 21 21.31 -16.57 -3.03
CA VAL A 21 20.41 -16.57 -1.86
C VAL A 21 20.11 -15.15 -1.37
N PRO A 22 18.99 -14.93 -0.65
CA PRO A 22 18.61 -13.60 -0.16
C PRO A 22 19.67 -12.90 0.69
N GLU A 23 20.42 -13.64 1.50
CA GLU A 23 21.47 -13.12 2.37
C GLU A 23 22.61 -12.50 1.55
N GLU A 24 23.02 -13.16 0.46
CA GLU A 24 24.03 -12.63 -0.48
C GLU A 24 23.54 -11.37 -1.19
N ILE A 25 22.22 -11.25 -1.45
CA ILE A 25 21.64 -10.01 -1.97
C ILE A 25 21.78 -8.90 -0.92
N ALA A 26 21.49 -9.19 0.34
CA ALA A 26 21.57 -8.21 1.43
C ALA A 26 23.01 -7.72 1.65
N GLU A 27 23.98 -8.63 1.71
CA GLU A 27 25.40 -8.30 1.80
C GLU A 27 25.84 -7.46 0.59
N MET A 28 25.49 -7.87 -0.62
CA MET A 28 25.82 -7.15 -1.84
C MET A 28 25.28 -5.72 -1.84
N ILE A 29 24.04 -5.52 -1.37
CA ILE A 29 23.43 -4.19 -1.27
C ILE A 29 24.15 -3.35 -0.21
N ALA A 30 24.42 -3.91 0.98
CA ALA A 30 25.11 -3.20 2.04
C ALA A 30 26.51 -2.72 1.59
N GLU A 31 27.24 -3.57 0.87
CA GLU A 31 28.62 -3.29 0.45
C GLU A 31 28.77 -2.42 -0.79
N VAL A 32 27.69 -2.15 -1.54
CA VAL A 32 27.79 -1.43 -2.82
C VAL A 32 28.25 0.04 -2.64
N ARG A 33 28.15 0.59 -1.42
CA ARG A 33 28.53 1.97 -1.10
C ARG A 33 29.45 2.00 0.13
N HIS A 34 30.74 2.24 -0.10
CA HIS A 34 31.75 2.19 0.97
C HIS A 34 31.71 3.37 1.97
N VAL A 35 31.31 4.57 1.54
CA VAL A 35 31.35 5.78 2.39
C VAL A 35 30.10 5.92 3.25
N GLN A 36 28.97 5.36 2.81
CA GLN A 36 27.71 5.37 3.56
C GLN A 36 26.88 4.13 3.17
N PRO A 37 27.19 2.95 3.71
CA PRO A 37 26.49 1.70 3.38
C PRO A 37 24.97 1.82 3.52
N PHE A 38 24.24 1.05 2.71
CA PHE A 38 22.80 0.93 2.89
C PHE A 38 22.48 0.17 4.18
N ASN A 39 21.47 0.62 4.91
CA ASN A 39 20.88 -0.17 5.99
C ASN A 39 19.93 -1.20 5.37
N VAL A 40 20.31 -2.47 5.40
CA VAL A 40 19.51 -3.56 4.83
C VAL A 40 18.81 -4.30 5.97
N VAL A 41 17.49 -4.41 5.88
CA VAL A 41 16.65 -5.11 6.85
C VAL A 41 16.09 -6.36 6.18
N MET A 42 16.39 -7.52 6.75
CA MET A 42 15.82 -8.80 6.32
C MET A 42 14.41 -8.89 6.89
N MET A 43 13.41 -8.65 6.04
CA MET A 43 12.01 -8.79 6.42
C MET A 43 11.60 -10.26 6.44
N LYS A 44 10.85 -10.65 7.44
CA LYS A 44 10.16 -11.94 7.56
C LYS A 44 8.69 -11.78 7.18
N GLU A 45 8.01 -12.90 6.99
CA GLU A 45 6.56 -12.92 6.70
C GLU A 45 5.75 -12.12 7.72
N GLU A 46 6.11 -12.20 9.01
CA GLU A 46 5.50 -11.45 10.12
C GLU A 46 5.63 -9.93 10.01
N ASP A 47 6.59 -9.42 9.22
CA ASP A 47 6.76 -7.98 8.97
C ASP A 47 5.85 -7.47 7.84
N PHE A 48 5.20 -8.37 7.09
CA PHE A 48 4.28 -8.00 6.01
C PHE A 48 2.84 -8.01 6.48
N TYR A 49 2.15 -6.91 6.26
CA TYR A 49 0.72 -6.82 6.52
C TYR A 49 -0.08 -7.49 5.39
N ASP A 50 -0.92 -8.45 5.74
CA ASP A 50 -1.93 -8.98 4.81
C ASP A 50 -3.13 -8.01 4.73
N ILE A 51 -2.95 -6.95 3.97
CA ILE A 51 -3.98 -5.94 3.74
C ILE A 51 -5.21 -6.59 3.06
N SER A 52 -5.02 -7.62 2.25
CA SER A 52 -6.11 -8.30 1.55
C SER A 52 -7.04 -9.01 2.54
N ALA A 53 -6.48 -9.86 3.41
CA ALA A 53 -7.26 -10.57 4.42
C ALA A 53 -7.97 -9.60 5.38
N GLN A 54 -7.33 -8.48 5.73
CA GLN A 54 -7.98 -7.42 6.51
C GLN A 54 -9.13 -6.78 5.73
N CYS A 55 -8.94 -6.41 4.46
CA CYS A 55 -10.03 -5.87 3.63
C CYS A 55 -11.19 -6.85 3.51
N ASP A 56 -10.90 -8.14 3.29
CA ASP A 56 -11.92 -9.19 3.21
C ASP A 56 -12.64 -9.41 4.54
N THR A 57 -12.00 -9.16 5.67
CA THR A 57 -12.62 -9.30 7.00
C THR A 57 -13.51 -8.10 7.35
N PHE A 58 -13.07 -6.89 7.02
CA PHE A 58 -13.67 -5.66 7.53
C PHE A 58 -14.54 -4.92 6.52
N LEU A 59 -14.25 -5.00 5.23
CA LEU A 59 -14.81 -4.10 4.23
C LEU A 59 -15.84 -4.78 3.30
N ASN A 60 -16.87 -4.02 2.92
CA ASN A 60 -17.79 -4.32 1.84
C ASN A 60 -17.84 -3.12 0.88
N THR A 61 -17.00 -3.16 -0.15
CA THR A 61 -16.88 -2.08 -1.14
C THR A 61 -17.70 -2.32 -2.42
N SER A 62 -18.33 -3.50 -2.56
CA SER A 62 -19.16 -3.84 -3.71
C SER A 62 -20.26 -2.81 -4.05
N PRO A 63 -20.90 -2.11 -3.08
CA PRO A 63 -21.94 -1.14 -3.40
C PRO A 63 -21.42 0.16 -4.04
N ILE A 64 -20.13 0.47 -3.89
CA ILE A 64 -19.52 1.73 -4.37
C ILE A 64 -19.45 1.74 -5.91
N LYS A 65 -19.23 0.57 -6.54
CA LYS A 65 -19.05 0.43 -8.00
C LYS A 65 -18.05 1.44 -8.58
N ILE A 66 -16.82 1.42 -8.06
CA ILE A 66 -15.79 2.44 -8.33
C ILE A 66 -15.51 2.70 -9.82
N SER A 67 -15.66 1.68 -10.67
CA SER A 67 -15.49 1.80 -12.14
C SER A 67 -16.48 2.77 -12.79
N THR A 68 -17.60 3.06 -12.12
CA THR A 68 -18.64 4.00 -12.60
C THR A 68 -18.64 5.31 -11.81
N ALA A 69 -17.74 5.47 -10.84
CA ALA A 69 -17.63 6.67 -10.05
C ALA A 69 -16.88 7.76 -10.83
N SER A 70 -17.50 8.94 -10.94
CA SER A 70 -16.83 10.14 -11.45
C SER A 70 -16.15 10.92 -10.32
N TRP A 71 -16.69 10.83 -9.09
CA TRP A 71 -16.16 11.51 -7.92
C TRP A 71 -16.19 10.60 -6.70
N ILE A 72 -15.13 10.66 -5.90
CA ILE A 72 -15.03 9.99 -4.61
C ILE A 72 -14.66 11.05 -3.58
N LYS A 73 -15.39 11.06 -2.48
CA LYS A 73 -15.13 11.96 -1.35
C LYS A 73 -15.07 11.14 -0.07
N ILE A 74 -13.98 11.36 0.66
CA ILE A 74 -13.68 10.71 1.93
C ILE A 74 -13.49 11.83 2.96
N SER A 75 -14.11 11.70 4.12
CA SER A 75 -14.01 12.67 5.21
C SER A 75 -13.36 12.04 6.42
N ARG A 76 -12.41 12.76 7.03
CA ARG A 76 -11.80 12.33 8.30
C ARG A 76 -12.82 12.25 9.45
N ALA A 77 -13.88 13.06 9.40
CA ALA A 77 -14.92 13.04 10.41
C ALA A 77 -15.76 11.74 10.38
N ASN A 78 -15.78 11.05 9.23
CA ASN A 78 -16.51 9.79 9.09
C ASN A 78 -15.81 8.86 8.09
N LEU A 79 -14.80 8.14 8.58
CA LEU A 79 -14.03 7.18 7.78
C LEU A 79 -14.83 5.93 7.38
N SER A 80 -16.00 5.71 8.00
CA SER A 80 -16.86 4.56 7.67
C SER A 80 -17.71 4.80 6.43
N ILE A 81 -17.84 6.05 5.99
CA ILE A 81 -18.70 6.43 4.87
C ILE A 81 -17.86 7.00 3.72
N ILE A 82 -18.00 6.39 2.55
CA ILE A 82 -17.51 6.96 1.29
C ILE A 82 -18.68 7.60 0.55
N GLN A 83 -18.47 8.83 0.09
CA GLN A 83 -19.43 9.56 -0.73
C GLN A 83 -19.04 9.46 -2.20
N VAL A 84 -19.98 9.10 -3.06
CA VAL A 84 -19.74 8.88 -4.50
C VAL A 84 -20.70 9.70 -5.36
N LYS A 85 -20.22 10.22 -6.49
CA LYS A 85 -21.06 10.67 -7.61
C LYS A 85 -20.73 9.89 -8.87
N THR A 86 -21.74 9.63 -9.68
CA THR A 86 -21.58 8.89 -10.94
C THR A 86 -21.43 9.82 -12.14
N THR A 87 -21.89 11.06 -12.00
CA THR A 87 -21.79 12.10 -13.04
C THR A 87 -20.85 13.22 -12.63
N ILE A 88 -20.45 14.03 -13.61
CA ILE A 88 -19.63 15.24 -13.39
C ILE A 88 -20.54 16.45 -13.02
N SER A 89 -21.85 16.28 -13.05
CA SER A 89 -22.80 17.35 -12.74
C SER A 89 -22.77 17.74 -11.27
N ASN A 90 -22.73 19.05 -11.00
CA ASN A 90 -22.81 19.57 -9.64
C ASN A 90 -24.20 19.34 -9.01
N MET A 91 -25.23 19.11 -9.83
CA MET A 91 -26.63 18.92 -9.39
C MET A 91 -26.89 17.53 -8.79
N GLU A 92 -26.09 16.50 -9.12
CA GLU A 92 -26.27 15.15 -8.55
C GLU A 92 -25.91 15.19 -7.07
N PRO A 93 -26.79 14.72 -6.16
CA PRO A 93 -26.46 14.61 -4.74
C PRO A 93 -25.43 13.51 -4.51
N TRP A 94 -24.63 13.65 -3.46
CA TRP A 94 -23.69 12.62 -3.05
C TRP A 94 -24.43 11.39 -2.54
N LYS A 95 -24.06 10.20 -3.04
CA LYS A 95 -24.53 8.93 -2.51
C LYS A 95 -23.55 8.44 -1.45
N GLU A 96 -24.08 8.07 -0.29
CA GLU A 96 -23.28 7.61 0.84
C GLU A 96 -23.26 6.09 0.89
N HIS A 97 -22.07 5.53 1.06
CA HIS A 97 -21.84 4.09 1.18
C HIS A 97 -21.07 3.80 2.45
N ASN A 98 -21.67 3.06 3.37
CA ASN A 98 -20.93 2.48 4.49
C ASN A 98 -20.05 1.35 3.95
N ILE A 99 -18.75 1.43 4.22
CA ILE A 99 -17.76 0.50 3.69
C ILE A 99 -17.47 -0.66 4.63
N PHE A 100 -17.97 -0.66 5.85
CA PHE A 100 -17.74 -1.74 6.81
C PHE A 100 -18.80 -2.84 6.68
N LYS A 101 -18.36 -4.09 6.86
CA LYS A 101 -19.27 -5.23 7.04
C LYS A 101 -20.11 -5.06 8.31
N ARG A 102 -21.25 -5.73 8.35
CA ARG A 102 -22.18 -5.66 9.49
C ARG A 102 -21.47 -6.01 10.81
N GLY A 103 -21.56 -5.13 11.79
CA GLY A 103 -20.95 -5.32 13.11
C GLY A 103 -19.44 -5.06 13.15
N LYS A 104 -18.87 -4.46 12.11
CA LYS A 104 -17.47 -4.01 12.07
C LYS A 104 -17.39 -2.49 12.06
N SER A 105 -16.31 -1.96 12.61
CA SER A 105 -16.03 -0.53 12.73
C SER A 105 -14.53 -0.26 12.66
N VAL A 106 -14.17 1.03 12.57
CA VAL A 106 -12.77 1.48 12.60
C VAL A 106 -12.05 1.04 13.86
N ASN A 107 -12.75 0.94 15.00
CA ASN A 107 -12.15 0.55 16.28
C ASN A 107 -11.75 -0.93 16.34
N ASP A 108 -12.31 -1.75 15.45
CA ASP A 108 -12.02 -3.19 15.39
C ASP A 108 -10.77 -3.50 14.55
N ILE A 109 -10.23 -2.50 13.83
CA ILE A 109 -8.97 -2.62 13.09
C ILE A 109 -7.85 -2.48 14.12
N SER A 110 -7.11 -3.57 14.37
CA SER A 110 -5.90 -3.52 15.21
C SER A 110 -4.95 -2.46 14.66
N ARG A 111 -4.26 -1.72 15.55
CA ARG A 111 -3.17 -0.84 15.12
C ARG A 111 -2.13 -1.70 14.39
N ILE A 112 -2.05 -1.49 13.08
CA ILE A 112 -1.04 -1.99 12.16
C ILE A 112 0.29 -1.35 12.55
#